data_AF-A0A093HTX2-F1
#
_entry.id   AF-A0A093HTX2-F1
#
_cell.length_a   1.000
_cell.length_b   1.000
_cell.length_c   1.000
_cell.angle_alpha   90.00
_cell.angle_beta   90.00
_cell.angle_gamma   90.00
#
_symmetry.space_group_name_H-M   'P 1'
#
loop_
_entity.id
_entity.type
_entity.pdbx_description
1 polymer ?
#
loop_
_entity_poly.entity_id
_entity_poly.type
_entity_poly.pdbx_seq_one_letter_code
_entity_poly.pdbx_strand_id
1 'polypeptide(L)'
;GAKCPSGCRMQGLIDDTDQDYTHRIDKIKKLLADNQNNYKTSNRVIVETINILKPNLDSAQQLDETYGHVSAELRRRIVTLKQRVVTQVNRIKALQSSIQDQVIEMKRLEVDIDIKIRACKGSCAKSFDYHVDKESYDNIQKQLTQANSIDLHPEIQTATLSTLKMRPIKDLTVPEHFKHKPLPEMQALNIVDNIRQMEVVLERSETDTSTSRGDSSHH
;
A
#
# COMPACT_ATOMS: atom_id res chain seq x y z
N GLY A 1 48.81 40.78 -61.13
CA GLY A 1 49.94 41.52 -60.55
C GLY A 1 51.15 41.37 -61.45
N ALA A 2 51.97 42.41 -61.63
CA ALA A 2 53.04 42.41 -62.64
C ALA A 2 54.26 41.54 -62.31
N LYS A 3 54.32 40.90 -61.13
CA LYS A 3 55.36 39.93 -60.73
C LYS A 3 54.70 38.72 -60.08
N CYS A 4 55.04 37.52 -60.55
CA CYS A 4 54.53 36.24 -60.03
C CYS A 4 55.67 35.46 -59.34
N PRO A 5 55.35 34.65 -58.31
CA PRO A 5 56.32 33.75 -57.69
C PRO A 5 56.81 32.66 -58.67
N SER A 6 57.96 32.06 -58.37
CA SER A 6 58.51 30.98 -59.20
C SER A 6 57.65 29.71 -59.12
N GLY A 7 57.52 28.99 -60.24
CA GLY A 7 56.73 27.76 -60.32
C GLY A 7 57.18 26.69 -59.32
N CYS A 8 58.48 26.54 -59.08
CA CYS A 8 59.01 25.61 -58.07
C CYS A 8 58.56 25.95 -56.65
N ARG A 9 58.45 27.25 -56.31
CA ARG A 9 57.97 27.69 -54.99
C ARG A 9 56.48 27.44 -54.83
N MET A 10 55.70 27.68 -55.89
CA MET A 10 54.26 27.37 -55.87
C MET A 10 54.02 25.87 -55.77
N GLN A 11 54.75 25.06 -56.54
CA GLN A 11 54.63 23.60 -56.50
C GLN A 11 54.97 23.05 -55.12
N GLY A 12 56.07 23.49 -54.51
CA GLY A 12 56.43 23.04 -53.16
C GLY A 12 55.39 23.41 -52.09
N LEU A 13 54.76 24.59 -52.18
CA LEU A 13 53.68 24.97 -51.27
C LEU A 13 52.40 24.17 -51.51
N ILE A 14 52.08 23.86 -52.78
CA ILE A 14 50.92 23.03 -53.14
C ILE A 14 51.12 21.60 -52.60
N ASP A 15 52.30 21.02 -52.83
CA ASP A 15 52.61 19.65 -52.40
C ASP A 15 52.65 19.52 -50.86
N ASP A 16 53.25 20.48 -50.16
CA ASP A 16 53.29 20.50 -48.69
C ASP A 16 51.89 20.66 -48.08
N THR A 17 51.06 21.51 -48.68
CA THR A 17 49.67 21.72 -48.25
C THR A 17 48.79 20.50 -48.55
N ASP A 18 48.97 19.85 -49.70
CA ASP A 18 48.26 18.64 -50.08
C ASP A 18 48.64 17.47 -49.14
N GLN A 19 49.91 17.38 -48.75
CA GLN A 19 50.38 16.41 -47.77
C GLN A 19 49.78 16.63 -46.38
N ASP A 20 49.72 17.88 -45.88
CA ASP A 20 49.05 18.20 -44.61
C ASP A 20 47.55 17.86 -44.64
N TYR A 21 46.85 18.25 -45.72
CA TYR A 21 45.43 17.92 -45.86
C TYR A 21 45.18 16.43 -45.95
N THR A 22 46.00 15.69 -46.70
CA THR A 22 45.89 14.23 -46.80
C THR A 22 46.06 13.58 -45.42
N HIS A 23 47.08 13.98 -44.66
CA HIS A 23 47.30 13.48 -43.30
C HIS A 23 46.12 13.79 -42.36
N ARG A 24 45.56 15.01 -42.44
CA ARG A 24 44.38 15.40 -41.66
C ARG A 24 43.13 14.61 -42.05
N ILE A 25 42.91 14.39 -43.34
CA ILE A 25 41.80 13.59 -43.85
C ILE A 25 41.91 12.15 -43.38
N ASP A 26 43.10 11.55 -43.43
CA ASP A 26 43.31 10.18 -42.96
C ASP A 26 43.13 10.04 -41.45
N LYS A 27 43.55 11.04 -40.67
CA LYS A 27 43.25 11.11 -39.23
C LYS A 27 41.74 11.15 -38.98
N ILE A 28 40.99 11.96 -39.74
CA ILE A 28 39.53 12.05 -39.62
C ILE A 28 38.88 10.72 -40.00
N LYS A 29 39.30 10.08 -41.10
CA LYS A 29 38.79 8.77 -41.52
C LYS A 29 39.04 7.69 -40.46
N LYS A 30 40.24 7.68 -39.87
CA LYS A 30 40.58 6.74 -38.79
C LYS A 30 39.69 6.96 -37.57
N LEU A 31 39.55 8.20 -37.11
CA LEU A 31 38.67 8.55 -36.00
C LEU A 31 37.21 8.19 -36.29
N LEU A 32 36.74 8.35 -37.53
CA LEU A 32 35.39 7.97 -37.92
C LEU A 32 35.19 6.46 -37.84
N ALA A 33 36.13 5.67 -38.36
CA ALA A 33 36.08 4.21 -38.31
C ALA A 33 36.13 3.70 -36.86
N ASP A 34 37.02 4.26 -36.03
CA ASP A 34 37.14 3.92 -34.61
C ASP A 34 35.83 4.22 -33.86
N ASN A 35 35.23 5.39 -34.09
CA ASN A 35 33.94 5.75 -33.48
C ASN A 35 32.79 4.86 -33.94
N GLN A 36 32.72 4.50 -35.23
CA GLN A 36 31.71 3.56 -35.75
C GLN A 36 31.85 2.18 -35.12
N ASN A 37 33.08 1.68 -34.93
CA ASN A 37 33.30 0.40 -34.27
C ASN A 37 32.95 0.45 -32.77
N ASN A 38 33.35 1.51 -32.08
CA ASN A 38 33.01 1.73 -30.68
C ASN A 38 31.48 1.82 -30.49
N TYR A 39 30.76 2.47 -31.40
CA TYR A 39 29.30 2.51 -31.38
C TYR A 39 28.68 1.12 -31.51
N LYS A 40 29.18 0.26 -32.42
CA LYS A 40 28.68 -1.13 -32.56
C LYS A 40 28.91 -1.95 -31.28
N THR A 41 30.09 -1.86 -30.69
CA THR A 41 30.40 -2.53 -29.42
C THR A 41 29.49 -2.02 -28.30
N SER A 42 29.32 -0.70 -28.19
CA SER A 42 28.44 -0.10 -27.19
C SER A 42 26.99 -0.54 -27.38
N ASN A 43 26.50 -0.58 -28.62
CA ASN A 43 25.13 -1.02 -28.91
C ASN A 43 24.92 -2.48 -28.51
N ARG A 44 25.90 -3.36 -28.77
CA ARG A 44 25.86 -4.75 -28.33
C ARG A 44 25.72 -4.85 -26.80
N VAL A 45 26.55 -4.12 -26.04
CA VAL A 45 26.50 -4.12 -24.56
C VAL A 45 25.15 -3.62 -24.07
N ILE A 46 24.58 -2.58 -24.70
CA ILE A 46 23.26 -2.06 -24.38
C ILE A 46 22.19 -3.13 -24.60
N VAL A 47 22.18 -3.79 -25.76
CA VAL A 47 21.20 -4.84 -26.09
C VAL A 47 21.31 -6.03 -25.14
N GLU A 48 22.51 -6.49 -24.83
CA GLU A 48 22.72 -7.59 -23.87
C GLU A 48 22.21 -7.23 -22.47
N THR A 49 22.54 -6.03 -21.98
CA THR A 49 22.08 -5.54 -20.68
C THR A 49 20.56 -5.45 -20.63
N ILE A 50 19.94 -4.90 -21.68
CA ILE A 50 18.50 -4.75 -21.78
C ILE A 50 17.79 -6.12 -21.85
N ASN A 51 18.34 -7.09 -22.57
CA ASN A 51 17.79 -8.44 -22.64
C ASN A 51 17.81 -9.15 -21.28
N ILE A 52 18.80 -8.86 -20.44
CA ILE A 52 18.89 -9.38 -19.06
C ILE A 52 17.88 -8.66 -18.15
N LEU A 53 17.76 -7.34 -18.26
CA LEU A 53 16.91 -6.54 -17.38
C LEU A 53 15.42 -6.69 -17.69
N LYS A 54 15.03 -6.79 -18.95
CA LYS A 54 13.63 -6.85 -19.39
C LYS A 54 12.78 -7.90 -18.65
N PRO A 55 13.14 -9.20 -18.63
CA PRO A 55 12.30 -10.21 -17.99
C PRO A 55 12.19 -9.99 -16.47
N ASN A 56 13.24 -9.47 -15.83
CA ASN A 56 13.23 -9.16 -14.40
C ASN A 56 12.28 -8.01 -14.09
N LEU A 57 12.25 -6.97 -14.94
CA LEU A 57 11.35 -5.83 -14.79
C LEU A 57 9.89 -6.22 -15.04
N ASP A 58 9.64 -7.04 -16.07
CA ASP A 58 8.30 -7.58 -16.35
C ASP A 58 7.81 -8.47 -15.18
N SER A 59 8.69 -9.31 -14.61
CA SER A 59 8.37 -10.13 -13.45
C SER A 59 8.14 -9.32 -12.17
N ALA A 60 8.91 -8.26 -11.95
CA ALA A 60 8.73 -7.37 -10.80
C ALA A 60 7.39 -6.64 -10.88
N GLN A 61 6.98 -6.18 -12.07
CA GLN A 61 5.67 -5.56 -12.27
C GLN A 61 4.52 -6.52 -11.93
N GLN A 62 4.62 -7.79 -12.36
CA GLN A 62 3.62 -8.80 -12.03
C GLN A 62 3.56 -9.07 -10.51
N LEU A 63 4.69 -9.04 -9.81
CA LEU A 63 4.75 -9.19 -8.36
C LEU A 63 4.01 -8.04 -7.66
N ASP A 64 4.24 -6.80 -8.10
CA ASP A 64 3.58 -5.61 -7.55
C ASP A 64 2.07 -5.64 -7.78
N GLU A 65 1.61 -6.04 -8.97
CA GLU A 65 0.19 -6.22 -9.28
C GLU A 65 -0.45 -7.30 -8.39
N THR A 66 0.24 -8.44 -8.21
CA THR A 66 -0.22 -9.53 -7.36
C THR A 66 -0.30 -9.10 -5.89
N TYR A 67 0.72 -8.41 -5.39
CA TYR A 67 0.73 -7.88 -4.03
C TYR A 67 -0.41 -6.87 -3.82
N GLY A 68 -0.67 -6.00 -4.80
CA GLY A 68 -1.79 -5.07 -4.77
C GLY A 68 -3.15 -5.78 -4.64
N HIS A 69 -3.37 -6.86 -5.40
CA HIS A 69 -4.60 -7.64 -5.31
C HIS A 69 -4.74 -8.35 -3.95
N VAL A 70 -3.72 -9.08 -3.51
CA VAL A 70 -3.74 -9.86 -2.27
C VAL A 70 -3.90 -8.96 -1.04
N SER A 71 -3.21 -7.83 -0.99
CA SER A 71 -3.32 -6.86 0.12
C SER A 71 -4.72 -6.24 0.18
N ALA A 72 -5.32 -5.91 -0.96
CA ALA A 72 -6.68 -5.40 -1.04
C ALA A 72 -7.72 -6.44 -0.58
N GLU A 73 -7.56 -7.69 -0.99
CA GLU A 73 -8.45 -8.78 -0.57
C GLU A 73 -8.35 -9.06 0.94
N LEU A 74 -7.13 -9.18 1.46
CA LEU A 74 -6.88 -9.40 2.89
C LEU A 74 -7.52 -8.29 3.72
N ARG A 75 -7.35 -7.02 3.31
CA ARG A 75 -7.99 -5.87 3.96
C ARG A 75 -9.52 -6.03 3.99
N ARG A 76 -10.15 -6.37 2.86
CA ARG A 76 -11.61 -6.56 2.79
C ARG A 76 -12.08 -7.63 3.77
N ARG A 77 -11.35 -8.74 3.87
CA ARG A 77 -11.65 -9.84 4.80
C ARG A 77 -11.47 -9.40 6.26
N ILE A 78 -10.39 -8.70 6.59
CA ILE A 78 -10.13 -8.17 7.95
C ILE A 78 -11.22 -7.17 8.37
N VAL A 79 -11.61 -6.24 7.50
CA VAL A 79 -12.67 -5.26 7.80
C VAL A 79 -14.01 -5.96 8.03
N THR A 80 -14.34 -6.95 7.19
CA THR A 80 -15.58 -7.74 7.34
C THR A 80 -15.57 -8.53 8.66
N LEU A 81 -14.44 -9.15 8.99
CA LEU A 81 -14.28 -9.92 10.23
C LEU A 81 -14.39 -9.00 11.44
N LYS A 82 -13.72 -7.85 11.43
CA LYS A 82 -13.79 -6.81 12.47
C LYS A 82 -15.24 -6.39 12.71
N GLN A 83 -16.00 -6.10 11.65
CA GLN A 83 -17.42 -5.75 11.79
C GLN A 83 -18.22 -6.87 12.47
N ARG A 84 -18.01 -8.13 12.05
CA ARG A 84 -18.70 -9.28 12.66
C ARG A 84 -18.31 -9.46 14.13
N VAL A 85 -17.03 -9.36 14.48
CA VAL A 85 -16.55 -9.47 15.86
C VAL A 85 -17.20 -8.39 16.73
N VAL A 86 -17.22 -7.13 16.28
CA VAL A 86 -17.88 -6.04 17.01
C VAL A 86 -19.36 -6.33 17.25
N THR A 87 -20.10 -6.80 16.23
CA THR A 87 -21.51 -7.15 16.41
C THR A 87 -21.73 -8.27 17.42
N GLN A 88 -20.86 -9.28 17.44
CA GLN A 88 -20.96 -10.40 18.39
C GLN A 88 -20.58 -9.97 19.81
N VAL A 89 -19.54 -9.17 19.97
CA VAL A 89 -19.15 -8.61 21.27
C VAL A 89 -20.26 -7.74 21.85
N ASN A 90 -20.87 -6.87 21.05
CA ASN A 90 -22.00 -6.06 21.50
C ASN A 90 -23.20 -6.92 21.90
N ARG A 91 -23.48 -7.99 21.16
CA ARG A 91 -24.54 -8.95 21.50
C ARG A 91 -24.24 -9.68 22.81
N ILE A 92 -23.01 -10.12 23.04
CA ILE A 92 -22.59 -10.76 24.29
C ILE A 92 -22.76 -9.81 25.48
N LYS A 93 -22.30 -8.55 25.35
CA LYS A 93 -22.47 -7.54 26.41
C LYS A 93 -23.93 -7.28 26.74
N ALA A 94 -24.79 -7.17 25.73
CA ALA A 94 -26.23 -6.98 25.94
C ALA A 94 -26.86 -8.18 26.66
N LEU A 95 -26.53 -9.41 26.25
CA LEU A 95 -27.01 -10.63 26.91
C LEU A 95 -26.52 -10.72 28.35
N GLN A 96 -25.27 -10.36 28.59
CA GLN A 96 -24.66 -10.38 29.92
C GLN A 96 -25.35 -9.40 30.88
N SER A 97 -25.65 -8.18 30.42
CA SER A 97 -26.45 -7.22 31.20
C SER A 97 -27.85 -7.75 31.47
N SER A 98 -28.52 -8.32 30.46
CA SER A 98 -29.87 -8.87 30.61
C SER A 98 -29.91 -10.03 31.61
N ILE A 99 -28.91 -10.92 31.59
CA ILE A 99 -28.80 -12.03 32.54
C ILE A 99 -28.54 -11.50 33.94
N GLN A 100 -27.70 -10.46 34.08
CA GLN A 100 -27.43 -9.83 35.37
C GLN A 100 -28.71 -9.29 36.02
N ASP A 101 -29.50 -8.55 35.25
CA ASP A 101 -30.77 -8.01 35.72
C ASP A 101 -31.75 -9.12 36.10
N GLN A 102 -31.84 -10.17 35.27
CA GLN A 102 -32.69 -11.32 35.53
C GLN A 102 -32.31 -12.07 36.82
N VAL A 103 -31.01 -12.27 37.08
CA VAL A 103 -30.54 -12.95 38.29
C VAL A 103 -30.90 -12.14 39.55
N ILE A 104 -30.80 -10.80 39.49
CA ILE A 104 -31.20 -9.92 40.59
C ILE A 104 -32.71 -10.01 40.85
N GLU A 105 -33.51 -10.00 39.78
CA GLU A 105 -34.97 -10.12 39.89
C GLU A 105 -35.38 -11.48 40.45
N MET A 106 -34.80 -12.56 39.94
CA MET A 106 -35.04 -13.93 40.40
C MET A 106 -34.73 -14.08 41.90
N LYS A 107 -33.58 -13.56 42.37
CA LYS A 107 -33.21 -13.58 43.79
C LYS A 107 -34.24 -12.84 44.65
N ARG A 108 -34.75 -11.69 44.20
CA ARG A 108 -35.77 -10.93 44.92
C ARG A 108 -37.11 -11.66 44.95
N LEU A 109 -37.53 -12.19 43.81
CA LEU A 109 -38.78 -12.92 43.67
C LEU A 109 -38.79 -14.19 44.53
N GLU A 110 -37.67 -14.91 44.58
CA GLU A 110 -37.57 -16.13 45.39
C GLU A 110 -37.68 -15.85 46.90
N VAL A 111 -37.07 -14.76 47.38
CA VAL A 111 -37.23 -14.31 48.77
C VAL A 111 -38.67 -13.88 49.05
N ASP A 112 -39.33 -13.19 48.12
CA ASP A 112 -40.73 -12.81 48.25
C ASP A 112 -41.66 -14.05 48.30
N ILE A 113 -41.41 -15.05 47.45
CA ILE A 113 -42.14 -16.32 47.45
C ILE A 113 -41.94 -17.06 48.78
N ASP A 114 -40.71 -17.13 49.30
CA ASP A 114 -40.43 -17.74 50.60
C ASP A 114 -41.23 -17.08 51.74
N ILE A 115 -41.26 -15.75 51.78
CA ILE A 115 -42.04 -15.00 52.77
C ILE A 115 -43.54 -15.30 52.61
N LYS A 116 -44.05 -15.31 51.37
CA LYS A 116 -45.46 -15.60 51.08
C LYS A 116 -45.86 -17.03 51.46
N ILE A 117 -45.01 -18.03 51.19
CA ILE A 117 -45.23 -19.41 51.60
C ILE A 117 -45.26 -19.51 53.13
N ARG A 118 -44.31 -18.87 53.82
CA ARG A 118 -44.24 -18.87 55.29
C ARG A 118 -45.46 -18.21 55.93
N ALA A 119 -45.98 -17.14 55.32
CA ALA A 119 -47.18 -16.45 55.80
C ALA A 119 -48.42 -17.35 55.80
N CYS A 120 -48.53 -18.32 54.87
CA CYS A 120 -49.64 -19.27 54.82
C CYS A 120 -49.70 -20.24 56.01
N LYS A 121 -48.62 -20.39 56.79
CA LYS A 121 -48.57 -21.32 57.94
C LYS A 121 -49.65 -21.05 58.99
N GLY A 122 -50.13 -19.80 59.11
CA GLY A 122 -51.20 -19.41 60.02
C GLY A 122 -52.61 -19.39 59.39
N SER A 123 -52.73 -19.61 58.09
CA SER A 123 -54.00 -19.48 57.35
C SER A 123 -54.42 -20.75 56.61
N CYS A 124 -53.49 -21.67 56.34
CA CYS A 124 -53.74 -22.91 55.59
C CYS A 124 -53.63 -24.15 56.50
N ALA A 125 -54.33 -25.23 56.12
CA ALA A 125 -54.32 -26.49 56.88
C ALA A 125 -52.95 -27.20 56.90
N LYS A 126 -52.10 -26.94 55.91
CA LYS A 126 -50.73 -27.49 55.80
C LYS A 126 -49.78 -26.38 55.39
N SER A 127 -48.54 -26.44 55.91
CA SER A 127 -47.45 -25.54 55.56
C SER A 127 -46.41 -26.28 54.74
N PHE A 128 -45.83 -25.60 53.76
CA PHE A 128 -44.67 -26.08 53.01
C PHE A 128 -43.42 -25.40 53.55
N ASP A 129 -42.36 -26.19 53.80
CA ASP A 129 -41.10 -25.66 54.34
C ASP A 129 -40.12 -25.42 53.19
N TYR A 130 -40.16 -24.21 52.64
CA TYR A 130 -39.26 -23.75 51.58
C TYR A 130 -38.06 -23.03 52.19
N HIS A 131 -36.87 -23.24 51.60
CA HIS A 131 -35.65 -22.56 52.01
C HIS A 131 -34.96 -21.97 50.78
N VAL A 132 -34.65 -20.67 50.84
CA VAL A 132 -33.97 -19.96 49.76
C VAL A 132 -32.48 -20.30 49.77
N ASP A 133 -31.95 -20.75 48.64
CA ASP A 133 -30.51 -20.96 48.44
C ASP A 133 -29.81 -19.65 48.07
N LYS A 134 -29.35 -18.91 49.08
CA LYS A 134 -28.66 -17.63 48.89
C LYS A 134 -27.26 -17.79 48.30
N GLU A 135 -26.60 -18.91 48.58
CA GLU A 135 -25.20 -19.14 48.22
C GLU A 135 -25.06 -19.39 46.71
N SER A 136 -26.01 -20.11 46.12
CA SER A 136 -26.06 -20.34 44.67
C SER A 136 -26.18 -19.03 43.88
N TYR A 137 -27.08 -18.12 44.29
CA TYR A 137 -27.20 -16.80 43.64
C TYR A 137 -25.92 -15.96 43.75
N ASP A 138 -25.25 -15.99 44.91
CA ASP A 138 -24.00 -15.26 45.11
C ASP A 138 -22.86 -15.86 44.25
N ASN A 139 -22.85 -17.17 44.04
CA ASN A 139 -21.91 -17.84 43.15
C ASN A 139 -22.16 -17.45 41.68
N ILE A 140 -23.41 -17.44 41.23
CA ILE A 140 -23.79 -16.99 39.88
C ILE A 140 -23.36 -15.53 39.65
N GLN A 141 -23.58 -14.66 40.63
CA GLN A 141 -23.17 -13.25 40.55
C GLN A 141 -21.64 -13.10 40.44
N LYS A 142 -20.87 -13.91 41.19
CA LYS A 142 -19.41 -13.94 41.09
C LYS A 142 -18.94 -14.41 39.70
N GLN A 143 -19.55 -15.44 39.15
CA GLN A 143 -19.22 -15.93 37.80
C GLN A 143 -19.55 -14.88 36.73
N LEU A 144 -20.67 -14.17 36.86
CA LEU A 144 -21.09 -13.16 35.90
C LEU A 144 -20.20 -11.92 35.94
N THR A 145 -19.78 -11.50 37.14
CA THR A 145 -18.81 -10.40 37.31
C THR A 145 -17.42 -10.79 36.79
N GLN A 146 -16.99 -12.03 37.01
CA GLN A 146 -15.76 -12.56 36.41
C GLN A 146 -15.84 -12.55 34.87
N ALA A 147 -16.94 -13.01 34.28
CA ALA A 147 -17.13 -12.96 32.83
C ALA A 147 -17.13 -11.52 32.29
N ASN A 148 -17.68 -10.55 33.05
CA ASN A 148 -17.72 -9.13 32.67
C ASN A 148 -16.33 -8.47 32.70
N SER A 149 -15.41 -9.02 33.50
CA SER A 149 -14.03 -8.54 33.59
C SER A 149 -13.17 -8.93 32.39
N ILE A 150 -13.63 -9.85 31.55
CA ILE A 150 -12.92 -10.24 30.33
C ILE A 150 -13.05 -9.10 29.33
N ASP A 151 -11.93 -8.46 29.02
CA ASP A 151 -11.90 -7.42 28.01
C ASP A 151 -12.06 -8.03 26.61
N LEU A 152 -13.20 -7.73 26.00
CA LEU A 152 -13.53 -8.14 24.63
C LEU A 152 -13.06 -7.13 23.57
N HIS A 153 -12.16 -6.20 23.93
CA HIS A 153 -11.50 -5.20 23.07
C HIS A 153 -12.42 -4.56 22.01
N PRO A 154 -13.40 -3.73 22.42
CA PRO A 154 -14.16 -2.91 21.47
C PRO A 154 -13.31 -1.83 20.80
N GLU A 155 -12.12 -1.54 21.33
CA GLU A 155 -11.21 -0.45 20.91
C GLU A 155 -10.63 -0.62 19.50
N ILE A 156 -10.72 -1.82 18.93
CA ILE A 156 -10.43 -2.05 17.51
C ILE A 156 -11.31 -1.14 16.63
N GLN A 157 -12.46 -0.64 17.12
CA GLN A 157 -13.37 0.23 16.38
C GLN A 157 -12.76 1.54 15.85
N THR A 158 -11.78 2.16 16.51
CA THR A 158 -11.35 3.53 16.17
C THR A 158 -10.20 3.62 15.17
N ALA A 159 -9.39 2.57 15.01
CA ALA A 159 -8.32 2.58 14.02
C ALA A 159 -8.90 2.32 12.63
N THR A 160 -9.14 3.40 11.88
CA THR A 160 -9.32 3.34 10.44
C THR A 160 -8.04 2.79 9.83
N LEU A 161 -8.08 1.61 9.23
CA LEU A 161 -6.91 1.03 8.59
C LEU A 161 -6.48 1.96 7.45
N SER A 162 -5.28 2.54 7.53
CA SER A 162 -4.65 3.26 6.43
C SER A 162 -4.61 2.36 5.19
N THR A 163 -4.98 2.89 4.03
CA THR A 163 -5.05 2.17 2.76
C THR A 163 -3.75 2.36 2.02
N LEU A 164 -2.93 1.32 1.98
CA LEU A 164 -1.82 1.27 1.03
C LEU A 164 -2.43 1.03 -0.36
N LYS A 165 -2.38 2.02 -1.24
CA LYS A 165 -2.80 1.89 -2.64
C LYS A 165 -1.57 1.96 -3.54
N MET A 166 -1.45 0.96 -4.41
CA MET A 166 -0.53 0.98 -5.54
C MET A 166 -1.23 1.68 -6.71
N ARG A 167 -0.67 2.76 -7.23
CA ARG A 167 -1.20 3.45 -8.42
C ARG A 167 -0.11 3.63 -9.46
N PRO A 168 -0.42 3.47 -10.76
CA PRO A 168 0.54 3.81 -11.81
C PRO A 168 0.80 5.33 -11.80
N ILE A 169 2.07 5.73 -11.87
CA ILE A 169 2.48 7.13 -12.02
C ILE A 169 2.08 7.57 -13.42
N LYS A 170 1.10 8.47 -13.51
CA LYS A 170 0.55 8.93 -14.80
C LYS A 170 1.43 9.97 -15.49
N ASP A 171 2.25 10.69 -14.74
CA ASP A 171 3.07 11.81 -15.23
C ASP A 171 4.57 11.52 -15.07
N LEU A 172 5.09 10.60 -15.87
CA LEU A 172 6.51 10.63 -16.24
C LEU A 172 6.64 11.39 -17.55
N THR A 173 6.23 12.66 -17.51
CA THR A 173 6.59 13.62 -18.55
C THR A 173 8.04 14.00 -18.38
N VAL A 174 8.96 13.08 -18.74
CA VAL A 174 10.35 13.44 -18.99
C VAL A 174 10.31 14.57 -20.03
N PRO A 175 10.80 15.78 -19.72
CA PRO A 175 10.77 16.89 -20.66
C PRO A 175 11.39 16.48 -21.99
N GLU A 176 10.80 16.89 -23.10
CA GLU A 176 11.11 16.37 -24.44
C GLU A 176 12.59 16.52 -24.84
N HIS A 177 13.29 17.50 -24.26
CA HIS A 177 14.72 17.73 -24.45
C HIS A 177 15.65 16.71 -23.76
N PHE A 178 15.15 15.97 -22.76
CA PHE A 178 15.86 14.83 -22.16
C PHE A 178 15.52 13.50 -22.86
N LYS A 179 14.53 13.49 -23.76
CA LYS A 179 14.20 12.30 -24.57
C LYS A 179 15.15 12.24 -25.76
N HIS A 180 16.19 11.42 -25.66
CA HIS A 180 16.99 11.08 -26.83
C HIS A 180 16.11 10.31 -27.82
N LYS A 181 15.91 10.86 -29.04
CA LYS A 181 15.32 10.08 -30.14
C LYS A 181 16.24 8.89 -30.41
N PRO A 182 15.82 7.65 -30.15
CA PRO A 182 16.65 6.49 -30.46
C PRO A 182 16.87 6.48 -31.98
N LEU A 183 18.12 6.28 -32.42
CA LEU A 183 18.35 5.91 -33.81
C LEU A 183 17.59 4.61 -34.11
N PRO A 184 17.19 4.34 -35.37
CA PRO A 184 16.44 3.13 -35.74
C PRO A 184 17.08 1.80 -35.28
N GLU A 185 18.40 1.78 -35.04
CA GLU A 185 19.16 0.62 -34.52
C GLU A 185 19.09 0.43 -32.99
N MET A 186 18.55 1.39 -32.24
CA MET A 186 18.46 1.39 -30.76
C MET A 186 17.05 1.11 -30.23
N GLN A 187 16.21 0.40 -30.99
CA GLN A 187 14.84 0.02 -30.58
C GLN A 187 14.79 -0.75 -29.24
N ALA A 188 15.88 -1.39 -28.83
CA ALA A 188 15.99 -2.04 -27.53
C ALA A 188 15.82 -1.07 -26.34
N LEU A 189 16.11 0.23 -26.50
CA LEU A 189 15.94 1.21 -25.43
C LEU A 189 14.47 1.57 -25.14
N ASN A 190 13.54 1.25 -26.05
CA ASN A 190 12.09 1.45 -25.85
C ASN A 190 11.50 0.52 -24.76
N ILE A 191 12.31 -0.36 -24.16
CA ILE A 191 11.88 -1.23 -23.07
C ILE A 191 11.60 -0.42 -21.80
N VAL A 192 12.35 0.66 -21.58
CA VAL A 192 12.13 1.54 -20.41
C VAL A 192 10.79 2.28 -20.50
N ASP A 193 10.32 2.58 -21.71
CA ASP A 193 9.02 3.25 -21.95
C ASP A 193 7.82 2.35 -21.62
N ASN A 194 7.99 1.03 -21.68
CA ASN A 194 6.91 0.07 -21.42
C ASN A 194 6.75 -0.27 -19.93
N ILE A 195 7.70 0.14 -19.08
CA ILE A 195 7.67 -0.16 -17.65
C ILE A 195 6.75 0.84 -16.96
N ARG A 196 5.66 0.35 -16.39
CA ARG A 196 4.77 1.17 -15.58
C ARG A 196 5.41 1.38 -14.22
N GLN A 197 5.80 2.62 -13.93
CA GLN A 197 6.21 2.96 -12.57
C GLN A 197 4.98 3.02 -11.67
N MET A 198 5.07 2.41 -10.50
CA MET A 198 4.01 2.35 -9.51
C MET A 198 4.39 3.22 -8.30
N GLU A 199 3.46 4.02 -7.83
CA GLU A 199 3.55 4.78 -6.60
C GLU A 199 2.77 4.07 -5.49
N VAL A 200 3.41 3.96 -4.33
CA VAL A 200 2.80 3.41 -3.13
C VAL A 200 2.33 4.55 -2.25
N VAL A 201 1.02 4.79 -2.21
CA VAL A 201 0.42 5.86 -1.42
C VAL A 201 -0.31 5.28 -0.21
N LEU A 202 0.03 5.76 0.98
CA LEU A 202 -0.69 5.44 2.21
C LEU A 202 -1.82 6.46 2.41
N GLU A 203 -3.03 6.15 1.93
CA GLU A 203 -4.21 6.99 2.14
C GLU A 203 -4.84 6.70 3.50
N ARG A 204 -5.00 7.72 4.34
CA ARG A 204 -5.81 7.61 5.56
C ARG A 204 -7.30 7.55 5.18
N SER A 205 -8.11 6.79 5.90
CA SER A 205 -9.56 6.71 5.67
C SER A 205 -10.20 8.09 5.85
N GLU A 206 -11.02 8.52 4.89
CA GLU A 206 -11.63 9.86 4.77
C GLU A 206 -12.59 10.28 5.91
N THR A 207 -12.76 9.45 6.94
CA THR A 207 -13.62 9.77 8.09
C THR A 207 -13.07 10.85 9.02
N ASP A 208 -11.81 11.29 8.85
CA ASP A 208 -11.21 12.38 9.64
C ASP A 208 -11.23 13.76 8.95
N THR A 209 -11.76 13.87 7.73
CA THR A 209 -11.71 15.12 6.94
C THR A 209 -12.99 15.96 6.92
N SER A 210 -14.01 15.61 7.71
CA SER A 210 -15.23 16.43 7.83
C SER A 210 -15.19 17.43 8.99
N THR A 211 -14.14 18.25 9.11
CA THR A 211 -14.19 19.53 9.84
C THR A 211 -12.93 20.36 9.57
N SER A 212 -12.87 21.04 8.42
CA SER A 212 -12.36 22.42 8.34
C SER A 212 -12.66 22.99 6.96
N ARG A 213 -13.90 23.45 6.78
CA ARG A 213 -14.23 24.52 5.83
C ARG A 213 -14.18 25.83 6.62
N GLY A 214 -13.37 26.77 6.15
CA GLY A 214 -13.21 28.12 6.70
C GLY A 214 -11.86 28.69 6.23
N ASP A 215 -11.75 29.14 4.98
CA ASP A 215 -11.99 30.52 4.54
C ASP A 215 -10.87 31.47 4.99
N SER A 216 -10.05 31.93 4.04
CA SER A 216 -9.47 33.29 4.01
C SER A 216 -8.65 33.55 2.73
N SER A 217 -9.31 34.24 1.80
CA SER A 217 -8.86 35.43 1.06
C SER A 217 -7.47 35.46 0.41
N HIS A 218 -7.52 35.57 -0.92
CA HIS A 218 -6.57 36.31 -1.75
C HIS A 218 -6.14 37.65 -1.14
N HIS A 219 -4.83 37.91 -1.17
CA HIS A 219 -4.24 39.22 -1.45
C HIS A 219 -2.93 39.03 -2.21
#